data_AF-A0A3T1DCP6-F1
#
_entry.id   AF-A0A3T1DCP6-F1
#
_cell.length_a   1.000
_cell.length_b   1.000
_cell.length_c   1.000
_cell.angle_alpha   90.00
_cell.angle_beta   90.00
_cell.angle_gamma   90.00
#
_symmetry.space_group_name_H-M   'P 1'
#
loop_
_entity.id
_entity.type
_entity.pdbx_description
1 polymer ?
#
loop_
_entity_poly.entity_id
_entity_poly.type
_entity_poly.pdbx_seq_one_letter_code
_entity_poly.pdbx_strand_id
1 'polypeptide(L)'
;MKSHYLERGFILKNIIASLMAFVITLISVEPVSADWAFRSVVYSENLYEVTDELVLLSDIEKKIGKVTRYSDIEGTYPGNFSNTFPVGTEYYSIKDKDPKEIIAVKANKNTFVKAVNRGHYDNDYLETQNRIWIFIIGGIIVAVMISILFFRRRKKHI
;
A
#
# COMPACT_ATOMS: atom_id res chain seq x y z
N MET A 1 -25.01 -58.03 -6.39
CA MET A 1 -25.30 -56.64 -6.82
C MET A 1 -24.52 -55.57 -6.03
N LYS A 2 -24.30 -55.70 -4.71
CA LYS A 2 -23.57 -54.70 -3.89
C LYS A 2 -22.05 -54.58 -4.14
N SER A 3 -21.32 -55.64 -4.48
CA SER A 3 -19.84 -55.55 -4.61
C SER A 3 -19.39 -54.72 -5.83
N HIS A 4 -20.15 -54.78 -6.92
CA HIS A 4 -19.85 -54.02 -8.14
C HIS A 4 -20.07 -52.50 -7.98
N TYR A 5 -20.91 -52.06 -7.03
CA TYR A 5 -21.06 -50.63 -6.69
C TYR A 5 -19.91 -50.11 -5.83
N LEU A 6 -19.37 -50.94 -4.93
CA LEU A 6 -18.25 -50.57 -4.05
C LEU A 6 -16.95 -50.38 -4.86
N GLU A 7 -16.67 -51.25 -5.82
CA GLU A 7 -15.48 -51.10 -6.68
C GLU A 7 -15.55 -49.86 -7.58
N ARG A 8 -16.73 -49.56 -8.15
CA ARG A 8 -16.91 -48.34 -8.96
C ARG A 8 -16.70 -47.07 -8.16
N GLY A 9 -17.16 -47.02 -6.91
CA GLY A 9 -16.92 -45.89 -6.01
C GLY A 9 -15.43 -45.72 -5.66
N PHE A 10 -14.71 -46.82 -5.46
CA PHE A 10 -13.26 -46.80 -5.19
C PHE A 10 -12.45 -46.33 -6.41
N ILE A 11 -12.75 -46.84 -7.60
CA ILE A 11 -12.09 -46.45 -8.85
C ILE A 11 -12.36 -44.97 -9.17
N LEU A 12 -13.61 -44.52 -9.04
CA LEU A 12 -13.98 -43.13 -9.29
C LEU A 12 -13.27 -42.17 -8.31
N LYS A 13 -13.16 -42.54 -7.03
CA LYS A 13 -12.41 -41.76 -6.04
C LYS A 13 -10.93 -41.62 -6.41
N ASN A 14 -10.30 -42.69 -6.88
CA ASN A 14 -8.88 -42.67 -7.25
C ASN A 14 -8.64 -41.88 -8.55
N ILE A 15 -9.56 -41.94 -9.52
CA ILE A 15 -9.51 -41.11 -10.73
C ILE A 15 -9.65 -39.62 -10.36
N ILE A 16 -10.61 -39.29 -9.49
CA ILE A 16 -10.79 -37.91 -9.01
C ILE A 16 -9.55 -37.42 -8.27
N ALA A 17 -8.97 -38.24 -7.38
CA ALA A 17 -7.75 -37.90 -6.66
C ALA A 17 -6.55 -37.68 -7.61
N SER A 18 -6.42 -38.52 -8.64
CA SER A 18 -5.36 -38.40 -9.65
C SER A 18 -5.52 -37.15 -10.52
N LEU A 19 -6.76 -36.80 -10.90
CA LEU A 19 -7.06 -35.57 -11.63
C LEU A 19 -6.78 -34.34 -10.77
N MET A 20 -7.12 -34.37 -9.48
CA MET A 20 -6.83 -33.29 -8.54
C MET A 20 -5.32 -33.09 -8.37
N ALA A 21 -4.55 -34.18 -8.25
CA ALA A 21 -3.09 -34.13 -8.18
C ALA A 21 -2.48 -33.57 -9.48
N PHE A 22 -3.00 -33.97 -10.64
CA PHE A 22 -2.55 -33.44 -11.93
C PHE A 22 -2.81 -31.94 -12.06
N VAL A 23 -3.99 -31.45 -11.63
CA VAL A 23 -4.30 -30.01 -11.63
C VAL A 23 -3.36 -29.22 -10.70
N ILE A 24 -2.99 -29.78 -9.55
CA ILE A 24 -2.02 -29.14 -8.64
C ILE A 24 -0.64 -29.00 -9.29
N THR A 25 -0.21 -29.96 -10.12
CA THR A 25 1.07 -29.86 -10.85
C THR A 25 1.08 -28.82 -11.98
N LEU A 26 -0.09 -28.32 -12.41
CA LEU A 26 -0.21 -27.27 -13.43
C LEU A 26 -0.12 -25.85 -12.82
N ILE A 27 -0.16 -25.73 -11.49
CA ILE A 27 0.00 -24.45 -10.80
C ILE A 27 1.50 -24.20 -10.60
N SER A 28 2.18 -23.70 -11.63
CA SER A 28 3.51 -23.12 -11.48
C SER A 28 3.39 -21.84 -10.65
N VAL A 29 3.72 -21.93 -9.36
CA VAL A 29 3.97 -20.74 -8.53
C VAL A 29 5.44 -20.40 -8.68
N GLU A 30 5.78 -19.61 -9.70
CA GLU A 30 7.12 -19.06 -9.77
C GLU A 30 7.29 -17.98 -8.69
N PRO A 31 8.37 -18.03 -7.88
CA PRO A 31 8.69 -16.92 -7.01
C PRO A 31 9.08 -15.72 -7.88
N VAL A 32 8.20 -14.74 -8.00
CA VAL A 32 8.52 -13.46 -8.63
C VAL A 32 9.43 -12.70 -7.67
N SER A 33 10.73 -12.76 -7.89
CA SER A 33 11.69 -11.83 -7.28
C SER A 33 11.64 -10.55 -8.07
N ALA A 34 11.01 -9.54 -7.51
CA ALA A 34 10.90 -8.21 -8.10
C ALA A 34 11.89 -7.29 -7.36
N ASP A 35 12.79 -6.67 -8.13
CA ASP A 35 13.80 -5.74 -7.63
C ASP A 35 13.48 -4.34 -8.14
N TRP A 36 13.58 -3.35 -7.24
CA TRP A 36 13.36 -1.95 -7.57
C TRP A 36 14.25 -1.47 -8.73
N ALA A 37 13.64 -0.82 -9.73
CA ALA A 37 14.37 -0.25 -10.87
C ALA A 37 15.29 0.94 -10.50
N PHE A 38 15.00 1.64 -9.40
CA PHE A 38 15.78 2.78 -8.91
C PHE A 38 15.62 2.99 -7.40
N ARG A 39 16.57 3.73 -6.81
CA ARG A 39 16.50 4.17 -5.41
C ARG A 39 15.44 5.25 -5.27
N SER A 40 14.56 5.11 -4.29
CA SER A 40 13.41 5.99 -4.15
C SER A 40 13.01 6.29 -2.71
N VAL A 41 12.29 7.39 -2.59
CA VAL A 41 11.55 7.80 -1.38
C VAL A 41 10.16 8.24 -1.79
N VAL A 42 9.18 8.00 -0.92
CA VAL A 42 7.83 8.53 -1.06
C VAL A 42 7.68 9.69 -0.10
N TYR A 43 7.12 10.79 -0.61
CA TYR A 43 6.80 11.98 0.16
C TYR A 43 5.50 12.58 -0.35
N SER A 44 4.55 12.84 0.56
CA SER A 44 3.28 13.50 0.23
C SER A 44 2.57 12.84 -0.96
N GLU A 45 2.45 11.51 -0.94
CA GLU A 45 1.79 10.69 -1.96
C GLU A 45 2.47 10.69 -3.34
N ASN A 46 3.70 11.20 -3.45
CA ASN A 46 4.47 11.16 -4.68
C ASN A 46 5.74 10.33 -4.52
N LEU A 47 6.13 9.65 -5.60
CA LEU A 47 7.36 8.88 -5.70
C LEU A 47 8.49 9.79 -6.16
N TYR A 48 9.59 9.83 -5.42
CA TYR A 48 10.79 10.57 -5.80
C TYR A 48 11.92 9.59 -6.06
N GLU A 49 12.53 9.70 -7.23
CA GLU A 49 13.77 9.00 -7.55
C GLU A 49 14.96 9.74 -6.96
N VAL A 50 15.80 9.01 -6.24
CA VAL A 50 17.00 9.52 -5.59
C VAL A 50 18.16 9.47 -6.56
N THR A 51 18.75 10.62 -6.84
CA THR A 51 19.91 10.72 -7.74
C THR A 51 21.22 10.76 -6.93
N ASP A 52 22.36 10.68 -7.62
CA ASP A 52 23.69 10.88 -7.02
C ASP A 52 24.09 12.36 -6.90
N GLU A 53 23.22 13.28 -7.33
CA GLU A 53 23.50 14.71 -7.26
C GLU A 53 23.39 15.22 -5.82
N LEU A 54 24.47 15.83 -5.34
CA LEU A 54 24.50 16.44 -4.02
C LEU A 54 23.77 17.79 -4.01
N VAL A 55 23.09 18.06 -2.90
CA VAL A 55 22.50 19.37 -2.60
C VAL A 55 23.41 20.07 -1.59
N LEU A 56 23.80 21.31 -1.90
CA LEU A 56 24.66 22.10 -1.01
C LEU A 56 23.92 22.41 0.29
N LEU A 57 24.65 22.38 1.41
CA LEU A 57 24.09 22.74 2.72
C LEU A 57 23.50 24.15 2.74
N SER A 58 24.08 25.08 1.96
CA SER A 58 23.58 26.44 1.79
C SER A 58 22.20 26.51 1.14
N ASP A 59 21.79 25.49 0.41
CA ASP A 59 20.56 25.45 -0.39
C ASP A 59 19.45 24.68 0.33
N ILE A 60 19.76 24.04 1.46
CA ILE A 60 18.77 23.42 2.34
C ILE A 60 17.99 24.53 3.05
N GLU A 61 16.67 24.46 2.96
CA GLU A 61 15.78 25.45 3.56
C GLU A 61 15.18 24.95 4.88
N LYS A 62 14.26 23.98 4.82
CA LYS A 62 13.59 23.45 6.02
C LYS A 62 13.30 21.95 5.92
N LYS A 63 13.18 21.29 7.06
CA LYS A 63 12.72 19.91 7.16
C LYS A 63 11.24 19.84 6.81
N ILE A 64 10.87 18.93 5.90
CA ILE A 64 9.50 18.75 5.41
C ILE A 64 8.94 17.35 5.70
N GLY A 65 9.79 16.40 6.09
CA GLY A 65 9.38 15.03 6.34
C GLY A 65 10.49 14.14 6.83
N LYS A 66 10.17 12.85 6.90
CA LYS A 66 11.12 11.77 7.16
C LYS A 66 10.57 10.44 6.65
N VAL A 67 11.44 9.47 6.43
CA VAL A 67 11.09 8.07 6.19
C VAL A 67 10.32 7.54 7.40
N THR A 68 9.13 7.01 7.17
CA THR A 68 8.32 6.31 8.18
C THR A 68 8.34 4.81 8.01
N ARG A 69 8.69 4.32 6.81
CA ARG A 69 8.79 2.89 6.52
C ARG A 69 9.94 2.59 5.54
N TYR A 70 10.67 1.53 5.82
CA TYR A 70 11.72 1.00 4.96
C TYR A 70 11.40 -0.43 4.53
N SER A 71 11.73 -0.79 3.29
CA SER A 71 11.71 -2.14 2.75
C SER A 71 12.45 -2.15 1.42
N ASP A 72 13.44 -3.02 1.28
CA ASP A 72 14.16 -3.27 0.02
C ASP A 72 13.42 -4.26 -0.90
N ILE A 73 12.39 -4.94 -0.40
CA ILE A 73 11.49 -5.77 -1.19
C ILE A 73 10.58 -4.87 -2.03
N GLU A 74 10.39 -5.18 -3.31
CA GLU A 74 9.49 -4.44 -4.19
C GLU A 74 8.02 -4.58 -3.77
N GLY A 75 7.28 -3.47 -3.80
CA GLY A 75 5.86 -3.45 -3.47
C GLY A 75 5.35 -2.07 -3.06
N THR A 76 4.08 -2.04 -2.66
CA THR A 76 3.39 -0.82 -2.23
C THR A 76 3.31 -0.72 -0.71
N TYR A 77 3.73 0.42 -0.17
CA TYR A 77 3.85 0.61 1.26
C TYR A 77 3.27 1.97 1.72
N PRO A 78 2.57 2.02 2.86
CA PRO A 78 1.96 3.25 3.34
C PRO A 78 3.00 4.24 3.91
N GLY A 79 2.61 5.51 3.91
CA GLY A 79 3.38 6.61 4.49
C GLY A 79 4.57 7.04 3.64
N ASN A 80 5.53 7.71 4.26
CA ASN A 80 6.77 8.10 3.61
C ASN A 80 7.71 6.88 3.54
N PHE A 81 7.48 6.04 2.55
CA PHE A 81 8.26 4.85 2.27
C PHE A 81 9.65 5.17 1.70
N SER A 82 10.64 4.31 1.90
CA SER A 82 11.88 4.28 1.12
C SER A 82 12.37 2.85 0.92
N ASN A 83 12.92 2.58 -0.27
CA ASN A 83 13.60 1.32 -0.56
C ASN A 83 15.11 1.35 -0.25
N THR A 84 15.64 2.51 0.11
CA THR A 84 17.09 2.75 0.25
C THR A 84 17.44 3.24 1.65
N PHE A 85 16.65 4.17 2.18
CA PHE A 85 16.99 4.89 3.40
C PHE A 85 16.25 4.32 4.61
N PRO A 86 16.93 4.21 5.77
CA PRO A 86 16.31 3.70 6.98
C PRO A 86 15.21 4.64 7.51
N VAL A 87 14.34 4.09 8.34
CA VAL A 87 13.32 4.85 9.06
C VAL A 87 13.97 5.99 9.86
N GLY A 88 13.40 7.18 9.77
CA GLY A 88 13.91 8.38 10.42
C GLY A 88 14.76 9.29 9.53
N THR A 89 15.24 8.80 8.39
CA THR A 89 15.97 9.65 7.41
C THR A 89 15.12 10.84 7.01
N GLU A 90 15.70 12.03 7.07
CA GLU A 90 14.98 13.30 7.00
C GLU A 90 14.89 13.82 5.55
N TYR A 91 13.77 14.45 5.22
CA TYR A 91 13.53 15.13 3.94
C TYR A 91 13.50 16.64 4.15
N TYR A 92 14.02 17.38 3.19
CA TYR A 92 14.13 18.84 3.24
C TYR A 92 13.68 19.48 1.92
N SER A 93 13.12 20.69 2.00
CA SER A 93 12.97 21.56 0.84
C SER A 93 14.31 22.17 0.45
N ILE A 94 14.44 22.49 -0.83
CA ILE A 94 15.58 23.17 -1.43
C ILE A 94 15.14 24.60 -1.76
N LYS A 95 15.99 25.59 -1.48
CA LYS A 95 15.71 27.00 -1.79
C LYS A 95 15.32 27.18 -3.24
N ASP A 96 14.31 28.02 -3.47
CA ASP A 96 13.80 28.38 -4.80
C ASP A 96 13.35 27.18 -5.65
N LYS A 97 12.96 26.06 -5.01
CA LYS A 97 12.41 24.86 -5.65
C LYS A 97 11.09 24.45 -5.02
N ASP A 98 10.14 24.00 -5.84
CA ASP A 98 8.90 23.41 -5.34
C ASP A 98 9.18 22.00 -4.79
N PRO A 99 8.86 21.71 -3.51
CA PRO A 99 8.97 20.37 -2.94
C PRO A 99 8.14 19.31 -3.68
N LYS A 100 7.16 19.71 -4.50
CA LYS A 100 6.40 18.81 -5.39
C LYS A 100 7.20 18.38 -6.61
N GLU A 101 8.28 19.06 -6.97
CA GLU A 101 9.12 18.67 -8.11
C GLU A 101 10.40 17.98 -7.62
N ILE A 102 10.95 18.46 -6.52
CA ILE A 102 12.29 18.09 -6.07
C ILE A 102 12.44 18.30 -4.56
N ILE A 103 13.06 17.34 -3.89
CA ILE A 103 13.39 17.40 -2.47
C ILE A 103 14.84 17.01 -2.24
N ALA A 104 15.35 17.32 -1.05
CA ALA A 104 16.64 16.82 -0.59
C ALA A 104 16.45 15.74 0.49
N VAL A 105 17.16 14.63 0.36
CA VAL A 105 17.17 13.52 1.32
C VAL A 105 18.50 13.51 2.06
N LYS A 106 18.47 13.47 3.39
CA LYS A 106 19.68 13.49 4.22
C LYS A 106 20.34 12.12 4.29
N ALA A 107 21.23 11.84 3.35
CA ALA A 107 21.95 10.58 3.26
C ALA A 107 22.90 10.34 4.45
N ASN A 108 23.51 11.40 4.99
CA ASN A 108 24.41 11.36 6.16
C ASN A 108 24.37 12.69 6.92
N LYS A 109 25.12 12.80 8.04
CA LYS A 109 25.12 13.97 8.95
C LYS A 109 25.12 15.33 8.22
N ASN A 110 25.95 15.47 7.18
CA ASN A 110 26.10 16.70 6.38
C ASN A 110 25.99 16.44 4.87
N THR A 111 25.36 15.34 4.46
CA THR A 111 25.26 14.96 3.04
C THR A 111 23.80 14.86 2.66
N PHE A 112 23.42 15.65 1.67
CA PHE A 112 22.08 15.70 1.12
C PHE A 112 22.14 15.31 -0.35
N VAL A 113 21.29 14.38 -0.75
CA VAL A 113 21.14 13.97 -2.14
C VAL A 113 19.81 14.47 -2.69
N LYS A 114 19.80 14.79 -3.97
CA LYS A 114 18.62 15.24 -4.68
C LYS A 114 17.67 14.06 -4.91
N ALA A 115 16.37 14.30 -4.78
CA ALA A 115 15.35 13.36 -5.22
C ALA A 115 14.31 14.09 -6.07
N VAL A 116 14.00 13.54 -7.25
CA VAL A 116 13.16 14.17 -8.28
C VAL A 116 11.83 13.44 -8.38
N ASN A 117 10.72 14.18 -8.42
CA ASN A 117 9.38 13.60 -8.49
C ASN A 117 9.18 12.83 -9.81
N ARG A 118 8.69 11.60 -9.71
CA ARG A 118 8.33 10.70 -10.82
C ARG A 118 6.82 10.55 -11.03
N GLY A 119 6.02 11.16 -10.18
CA GLY A 119 4.56 11.15 -10.22
C GLY A 119 3.94 10.64 -8.93
N HIS A 120 2.63 10.40 -9.00
CA HIS A 120 1.87 9.84 -7.89
C HIS A 120 2.39 8.45 -7.53
N TYR A 121 2.51 8.19 -6.23
CA TYR A 121 2.81 6.86 -5.71
C TYR A 121 1.49 6.19 -5.33
N ASP A 122 1.07 5.22 -6.14
CA ASP A 122 -0.14 4.44 -5.90
C ASP A 122 -0.02 3.74 -4.55
N ASN A 123 -0.71 4.30 -3.56
CA ASN A 123 -0.83 3.69 -2.24
C ASN A 123 -2.31 3.39 -1.99
N ASP A 124 -2.67 2.13 -2.20
CA ASP A 124 -4.04 1.63 -2.00
C ASP A 124 -4.51 1.78 -0.54
N TYR A 125 -3.57 1.94 0.40
CA TYR A 125 -3.86 2.08 1.82
C TYR A 125 -4.64 3.37 2.14
N LEU A 126 -4.24 4.52 1.59
CA LEU A 126 -4.93 5.79 1.83
C LEU A 126 -6.31 5.81 1.16
N GLU A 127 -6.42 5.28 -0.05
CA GLU A 127 -7.72 5.14 -0.72
C GLU A 127 -8.67 4.21 0.07
N THR A 128 -8.16 3.07 0.54
CA THR A 128 -8.95 2.11 1.33
C THR A 128 -9.41 2.72 2.65
N GLN A 129 -8.54 3.46 3.35
CA GLN A 129 -8.89 4.10 4.62
C GLN A 129 -9.97 5.18 4.45
N ASN A 130 -9.89 5.99 3.38
CA ASN A 130 -10.93 6.98 3.08
C ASN A 130 -12.27 6.33 2.74
N ARG A 131 -12.26 5.20 2.02
CA ARG A 131 -13.48 4.43 1.72
C ARG A 131 -14.17 3.91 2.98
N ILE A 132 -13.42 3.44 3.97
CA ILE A 132 -13.98 2.94 5.24
C ILE A 132 -14.73 4.06 5.99
N TRP A 133 -14.16 5.27 6.05
CA TRP A 133 -14.82 6.40 6.72
C TRP A 133 -16.14 6.82 6.07
N ILE A 134 -16.25 6.73 4.74
CA ILE A 134 -17.50 6.99 4.02
C ILE A 134 -18.60 6.02 4.47
N PHE A 135 -18.28 4.73 4.61
CA PHE A 135 -19.25 3.74 5.09
C PHE A 135 -19.65 3.97 6.55
N ILE A 136 -18.72 4.36 7.42
CA ILE A 136 -19.01 4.68 8.82
C ILE A 136 -19.96 5.89 8.90
N ILE A 137 -19.66 6.98 8.18
CA ILE A 137 -20.51 8.19 8.16
C ILE A 137 -21.89 7.87 7.59
N GLY A 138 -21.96 7.13 6.48
CA GLY A 138 -23.22 6.70 5.89
C GLY A 138 -24.07 5.86 6.86
N GLY A 139 -23.44 4.92 7.57
CA GLY A 139 -24.10 4.11 8.60
C GLY A 139 -24.67 4.93 9.76
N ILE A 140 -23.91 5.92 10.24
CA ILE A 140 -24.38 6.84 11.31
C ILE A 140 -25.60 7.65 10.83
N ILE A 141 -25.57 8.18 9.61
CA ILE A 141 -26.71 8.92 9.03
C ILE A 141 -27.97 8.04 8.99
N VAL A 142 -27.86 6.80 8.51
CA VAL A 142 -28.98 5.85 8.45
C VAL A 142 -29.52 5.55 9.85
N ALA A 143 -28.65 5.32 10.84
CA ALA A 143 -29.05 5.05 12.22
C ALA A 143 -29.80 6.23 12.85
N VAL A 144 -29.36 7.46 12.60
CA VAL A 144 -30.05 8.68 13.03
C VAL A 144 -31.42 8.80 12.35
N MET A 145 -31.51 8.53 11.06
CA MET A 145 -32.76 8.56 10.31
C MET A 145 -33.78 7.56 10.88
N ILE A 146 -33.35 6.32 11.16
CA ILE A 146 -34.19 5.28 11.78
C ILE A 146 -34.66 5.73 13.18
N SER A 147 -33.75 6.29 13.98
CA SER A 147 -34.07 6.80 15.32
C SER A 147 -35.13 7.89 15.25
N ILE A 148 -34.98 8.88 14.36
CA ILE A 148 -35.97 9.95 14.14
C ILE A 148 -37.33 9.36 13.74
N LEU A 149 -37.37 8.37 12.84
CA LEU A 149 -38.62 7.70 12.45
C LEU A 149 -39.27 6.99 13.63
N PHE A 150 -38.49 6.34 14.50
CA PHE A 150 -38.98 5.65 15.69
C PHE A 150 -39.56 6.62 16.72
N PHE A 151 -38.88 7.74 16.97
CA PHE A 151 -39.36 8.80 17.86
C PHE A 151 -40.63 9.49 17.33
N ARG A 152 -40.73 9.70 16.01
CA ARG A 152 -41.95 10.26 15.38
C ARG A 152 -43.14 9.32 15.47
N ARG A 153 -42.93 8.00 15.44
CA ARG A 153 -44.01 7.01 15.63
C ARG A 153 -44.53 6.99 17.07
N ARG A 154 -43.66 7.10 18.09
CA ARG A 154 -44.08 7.16 19.50
C ARG A 154 -44.95 8.37 19.82
N LYS A 155 -44.68 9.53 19.22
CA LYS A 155 -45.43 10.77 19.47
C LYS A 155 -46.85 10.77 18.87
N LYS A 156 -47.19 9.81 17.99
CA LYS A 156 -48.53 9.64 17.42
C LYS A 156 -49.48 8.79 18.29
N HIS A 157 -48.97 8.14 19.33
CA HIS A 157 -49.72 7.24 20.22
C HIS A 157 -49.89 7.80 21.65
N ILE A 158 -49.68 9.11 21.83
CA ILE A 158 -49.99 9.90 23.04
C ILE A 158 -50.95 11.00 22.58
#